data_AF-A0A816AKG2-F1
#
_entry.id   AF-A0A816AKG2-F1
#
_cell.length_a   1.000
_cell.length_b   1.000
_cell.length_c   1.000
_cell.angle_alpha   90.00
_cell.angle_beta   90.00
_cell.angle_gamma   90.00
#
_symmetry.space_group_name_H-M   'P 1'
#
loop_
_entity.id
_entity.type
_entity.pdbx_description
1 polymer ?
#
loop_
_entity_poly.entity_id
_entity_poly.type
_entity_poly.pdbx_seq_one_letter_code
_entity_poly.pdbx_strand_id
1 'polypeptide(L)'
;DLILVTEDGKYHLIDIFYHNNNNDESITLSESVSSISEARIFNAKSGSGLIALKRNHEGFIVVKNVYDPIIQTISIMNSDVRSNLTITAWCVIDHIDTTIAYACDNMIYTCNHSSSKKDQQQISGINDTIIKMVTSFDYQTIAVLKQNGDVLIGSKSLTHPFTLKFNGNNEKTRITDIAWCGNEAIIAIRSTSTTWYDLLILDSNKSKAITPTSREIITSDTLYYTTYVWLFPELDGVRILSGDTLQFFQRVPKELYNVLQVISEEPGAQLYNAYINYK
;
A
#
# COMPACT_ATOMS: atom_id res chain seq x y z
N ASP A 1 -8.16 9.05 -15.77
CA ASP A 1 -8.74 10.08 -14.89
C ASP A 1 -8.05 10.08 -13.54
N LEU A 2 -7.93 11.28 -12.95
CA LEU A 2 -7.48 11.51 -11.58
C LEU A 2 -8.70 11.48 -10.67
N ILE A 3 -8.62 10.70 -9.59
CA ILE A 3 -9.66 10.67 -8.55
C ILE A 3 -9.16 11.52 -7.39
N LEU A 4 -9.81 12.66 -7.15
CA LEU A 4 -9.51 13.53 -6.01
C LEU A 4 -10.55 13.31 -4.93
N VAL A 5 -10.13 12.95 -3.72
CA VAL A 5 -11.02 12.85 -2.56
C VAL A 5 -10.77 14.03 -1.63
N THR A 6 -11.82 14.78 -1.31
CA THR A 6 -11.76 16.00 -0.52
C THR A 6 -12.20 15.74 0.91
N GLU A 7 -11.72 16.58 1.84
CA GLU A 7 -12.06 16.46 3.27
C GLU A 7 -13.55 16.66 3.56
N ASP A 8 -14.28 17.33 2.67
CA ASP A 8 -15.73 17.51 2.75
C ASP A 8 -16.53 16.25 2.39
N GLY A 9 -15.83 15.14 2.12
CA GLY A 9 -16.43 13.86 1.84
C GLY A 9 -16.99 13.76 0.44
N LYS A 10 -16.38 14.45 -0.52
CA LYS A 10 -16.67 14.28 -1.95
C LYS A 10 -15.48 13.62 -2.64
N TYR A 11 -15.76 13.03 -3.80
CA TYR A 11 -14.71 12.75 -4.75
C TYR A 11 -15.04 13.32 -6.12
N HIS A 12 -14.00 13.68 -6.86
CA HIS A 12 -14.05 14.25 -8.19
C HIS A 12 -13.33 13.34 -9.16
N LEU A 13 -13.93 13.12 -10.33
CA LEU A 13 -13.27 12.49 -11.47
C LEU A 13 -12.79 13.58 -12.42
N ILE A 14 -11.48 13.69 -12.58
CA ILE A 14 -10.86 14.75 -13.39
C ILE A 14 -10.12 14.09 -14.55
N ASP A 15 -10.50 14.45 -15.78
CA ASP A 15 -9.75 14.07 -16.97
C ASP A 15 -8.48 14.94 -17.09
N ILE A 16 -7.34 14.36 -16.73
CA ILE A 16 -6.04 15.05 -16.77
C ILE A 16 -5.55 15.39 -18.18
N PHE A 17 -6.14 14.79 -19.21
CA PHE A 17 -5.79 15.05 -20.60
C PHE A 17 -6.75 16.04 -21.27
N TYR A 18 -7.75 16.55 -20.53
CA TYR A 18 -8.75 17.50 -21.00
C TYR A 18 -9.39 17.08 -22.33
N HIS A 19 -9.59 15.78 -22.54
CA HIS A 19 -10.31 15.31 -23.72
C HIS A 19 -11.77 15.75 -23.68
N ASN A 20 -12.35 15.84 -22.48
CA ASN A 20 -13.68 16.38 -22.25
C ASN A 20 -13.63 17.66 -21.39
N ASN A 21 -13.90 18.81 -22.02
CA ASN A 21 -13.84 20.14 -21.38
C ASN A 21 -14.83 20.39 -20.21
N ASN A 22 -15.69 19.43 -19.82
CA ASN A 22 -16.86 19.68 -18.96
C ASN A 22 -17.19 18.58 -17.92
N ASN A 23 -16.36 17.55 -17.70
CA ASN A 23 -16.78 16.39 -16.89
C ASN A 23 -16.09 16.31 -15.52
N ASP A 24 -15.99 17.43 -14.79
CA ASP A 24 -15.71 17.37 -13.34
C ASP A 24 -16.98 16.89 -12.62
N GLU A 25 -17.22 15.58 -12.67
CA GLU A 25 -18.31 14.96 -11.90
C GLU A 25 -17.87 14.82 -10.44
N SER A 26 -18.61 15.48 -9.55
CA SER A 26 -18.41 15.37 -8.10
C SER A 26 -19.49 14.51 -7.48
N ILE A 27 -19.09 13.49 -6.71
CA ILE A 27 -20.00 12.61 -6.00
C ILE A 27 -19.76 12.74 -4.51
N THR A 28 -20.83 12.93 -3.75
CA THR A 28 -20.77 13.08 -2.29
C THR A 28 -20.82 11.71 -1.63
N LEU A 29 -19.75 11.33 -0.92
CA LEU A 29 -19.62 10.07 -0.18
C LEU A 29 -20.40 10.09 1.13
N SER A 30 -20.55 11.27 1.74
CA SER A 30 -21.22 11.45 3.02
C SER A 30 -21.99 12.76 3.10
N GLU A 31 -23.17 12.73 3.70
CA GLU A 31 -24.00 13.92 3.91
C GLU A 31 -23.39 14.94 4.89
N SER A 32 -22.41 14.53 5.71
CA SER A 32 -21.70 15.43 6.62
C SER A 32 -20.32 15.84 6.09
N VAL A 33 -20.10 17.15 5.99
CA VAL A 33 -18.95 17.89 5.41
C VAL A 33 -17.61 17.62 6.13
N SER A 34 -17.54 16.69 7.09
CA SER A 34 -16.33 16.42 7.87
C SER A 34 -16.21 14.95 8.30
N SER A 35 -16.75 14.02 7.50
CA SER A 35 -16.96 12.65 7.95
C SER A 35 -15.79 11.69 7.68
N ILE A 36 -14.76 12.07 6.91
CA ILE A 36 -13.71 11.15 6.43
C ILE A 36 -12.35 11.55 7.00
N SER A 37 -11.55 10.57 7.44
CA SER A 37 -10.17 10.78 7.90
C SER A 37 -9.13 10.34 6.87
N GLU A 38 -9.40 9.28 6.11
CA GLU A 38 -8.49 8.75 5.10
C GLU A 38 -9.29 8.11 3.97
N ALA A 39 -8.79 8.16 2.74
CA ALA A 39 -9.38 7.47 1.61
C ALA A 39 -8.31 6.78 0.76
N ARG A 40 -8.68 5.65 0.15
CA ARG A 40 -7.80 4.86 -0.73
C ARG A 40 -8.57 4.34 -1.93
N ILE A 41 -7.89 4.38 -3.07
CA ILE A 41 -8.34 3.75 -4.31
C ILE A 41 -7.86 2.30 -4.29
N PHE A 42 -8.68 1.38 -4.82
CA PHE A 42 -8.32 -0.02 -4.95
C PHE A 42 -8.85 -0.60 -6.26
N ASN A 43 -8.25 -1.69 -6.72
CA ASN A 43 -8.69 -2.40 -7.92
C ASN A 43 -9.84 -3.34 -7.55
N ALA A 44 -11.08 -2.85 -7.58
CA ALA A 44 -12.25 -3.67 -7.37
C ALA A 44 -12.49 -4.59 -8.57
N LYS A 45 -13.23 -5.68 -8.37
CA LYS A 45 -13.64 -6.58 -9.47
C LYS A 45 -14.42 -5.84 -10.58
N SER A 46 -15.17 -4.80 -10.22
CA SER A 46 -15.98 -3.98 -11.12
C SER A 46 -15.23 -2.80 -11.76
N GLY A 47 -13.96 -2.56 -11.40
CA GLY A 47 -13.17 -1.42 -11.88
C GLY A 47 -12.44 -0.70 -10.76
N SER A 48 -12.24 0.61 -10.90
CA SER A 48 -11.61 1.43 -9.85
C SER A 48 -12.59 1.66 -8.72
N GLY A 49 -12.28 1.10 -7.54
CA GLY A 49 -13.04 1.28 -6.32
C GLY A 49 -12.41 2.34 -5.42
N LEU A 50 -13.23 2.90 -4.52
CA LEU A 50 -12.85 3.87 -3.52
C LEU A 50 -13.35 3.41 -2.15
N ILE A 51 -12.47 3.46 -1.14
CA ILE A 51 -12.84 3.25 0.26
C ILE A 51 -12.39 4.44 1.08
N ALA A 52 -13.26 4.90 1.96
CA ALA A 52 -12.99 5.98 2.89
C ALA A 52 -13.24 5.54 4.33
N LEU A 53 -12.29 5.81 5.21
CA LEU A 53 -12.43 5.63 6.66
C LEU A 53 -13.18 6.83 7.24
N LYS A 54 -14.22 6.55 8.03
CA LYS A 54 -14.93 7.61 8.74
C LYS A 54 -14.05 8.21 9.84
N ARG A 55 -14.11 9.53 10.02
CA ARG A 55 -13.32 10.30 11.00
C ARG A 55 -13.62 9.90 12.46
N ASN A 56 -14.81 9.37 12.74
CA ASN A 56 -15.15 8.81 14.05
C ASN A 56 -14.68 7.36 14.23
N HIS A 57 -14.02 6.76 13.23
CA HIS A 57 -13.52 5.38 13.24
C HIS A 57 -14.60 4.29 13.45
N GLU A 58 -15.89 4.62 13.28
CA GLU A 58 -17.00 3.67 13.44
C GLU A 58 -17.23 2.80 12.19
N GLY A 59 -16.46 2.98 11.12
CA GLY A 59 -16.66 2.24 9.88
C GLY A 59 -16.01 2.82 8.65
N PHE A 60 -16.29 2.18 7.51
CA PHE A 60 -15.83 2.56 6.19
C PHE A 60 -17.00 2.89 5.26
N ILE A 61 -16.78 3.79 4.32
CA ILE A 61 -17.63 4.05 3.16
C ILE A 61 -16.95 3.38 1.96
N VAL A 62 -17.72 2.66 1.14
CA VAL A 62 -17.21 1.87 0.01
C VAL A 62 -17.97 2.24 -1.24
N VAL A 63 -17.24 2.47 -2.33
CA VAL A 63 -17.73 2.62 -3.69
C VAL A 63 -16.97 1.62 -4.56
N LYS A 64 -17.65 0.60 -5.09
CA LYS A 64 -16.97 -0.48 -5.85
C LYS A 64 -16.60 -0.10 -7.28
N ASN A 65 -17.25 0.91 -7.83
CA ASN A 65 -16.91 1.49 -9.14
C ASN A 65 -17.17 3.00 -9.09
N VAL A 66 -16.14 3.81 -9.24
CA VAL A 66 -16.27 5.27 -9.21
C VAL A 66 -17.02 5.84 -10.41
N TYR A 67 -17.07 5.10 -11.54
CA TYR A 67 -17.82 5.52 -12.73
C TYR A 67 -19.31 5.10 -12.69
N ASP A 68 -19.67 4.17 -11.80
CA ASP A 68 -21.05 3.74 -11.56
C ASP A 68 -21.27 3.63 -10.04
N PRO A 69 -21.40 4.78 -9.36
CA PRO A 69 -21.25 4.87 -7.92
C PRO A 69 -22.43 4.29 -7.15
N ILE A 70 -22.20 3.16 -6.49
CA ILE A 70 -23.09 2.63 -5.45
C ILE A 70 -22.38 2.78 -4.10
N ILE A 71 -22.86 3.71 -3.27
CA ILE A 71 -22.29 4.00 -1.96
C ILE A 71 -22.80 2.97 -0.94
N GLN A 72 -21.87 2.29 -0.28
CA GLN A 72 -22.12 1.33 0.78
C GLN A 72 -21.40 1.76 2.05
N THR A 73 -21.94 1.41 3.22
CA THR A 73 -21.28 1.64 4.51
C THR A 73 -21.05 0.31 5.22
N ILE A 74 -19.84 0.11 5.72
CA ILE A 74 -19.46 -0.99 6.60
C ILE A 74 -19.30 -0.42 8.00
N SER A 75 -20.11 -0.89 8.96
CA SER A 75 -20.02 -0.45 10.36
C SER A 75 -19.15 -1.39 11.19
N ILE A 76 -18.29 -0.80 12.01
CA ILE A 76 -17.37 -1.48 12.93
C ILE A 76 -17.83 -1.16 14.36
N MET A 77 -19.02 -1.61 14.70
CA MET A 77 -19.55 -1.48 16.05
C MET A 77 -19.08 -2.69 16.87
N ASN A 78 -17.98 -2.53 17.60
CA ASN A 78 -17.56 -3.51 18.61
C ASN A 78 -18.47 -3.36 19.84
N SER A 79 -19.35 -4.32 20.11
CA SER A 79 -20.11 -4.35 21.38
C SER A 79 -19.21 -4.56 22.60
N ASP A 80 -18.01 -5.09 22.38
CA ASP A 80 -17.13 -5.60 23.43
C ASP A 80 -15.85 -4.76 23.62
N VAL A 81 -15.59 -3.79 22.74
CA VAL A 81 -14.43 -2.89 22.83
C VAL A 81 -14.91 -1.56 23.37
N ARG A 82 -14.30 -1.14 24.49
CA ARG A 82 -14.51 0.16 25.16
C ARG A 82 -14.70 1.28 24.13
N SER A 83 -15.57 2.23 24.46
CA SER A 83 -16.16 3.30 23.65
C SER A 83 -15.23 4.27 22.88
N ASN A 84 -13.98 3.92 22.57
CA ASN A 84 -13.01 4.70 21.80
C ASN A 84 -12.15 3.78 20.91
N LEU A 85 -12.74 3.14 19.89
CA LEU A 85 -11.98 2.39 18.89
C LEU A 85 -11.22 3.38 17.99
N THR A 86 -9.89 3.32 17.99
CA THR A 86 -9.05 4.12 17.08
C THR A 86 -8.36 3.20 16.09
N ILE A 87 -8.75 3.29 14.82
CA ILE A 87 -8.09 2.52 13.75
C ILE A 87 -6.75 3.20 13.46
N THR A 88 -5.65 2.49 13.69
CA THR A 88 -4.29 3.00 13.51
C THR A 88 -3.77 2.77 12.10
N ALA A 89 -4.26 1.73 11.42
CA ALA A 89 -3.95 1.44 10.02
C ALA A 89 -5.03 0.54 9.41
N TRP A 90 -5.14 0.50 8.09
CA TRP A 90 -6.04 -0.42 7.38
C TRP A 90 -5.57 -0.66 5.95
N CYS A 91 -6.10 -1.68 5.28
CA CYS A 91 -5.90 -1.96 3.86
C CYS A 91 -7.00 -2.91 3.32
N VAL A 92 -7.18 -2.94 2.00
CA VAL A 92 -8.07 -3.90 1.34
C VAL A 92 -7.31 -5.19 1.08
N ILE A 93 -7.83 -6.32 1.57
CA ILE A 93 -7.16 -7.63 1.49
C ILE A 93 -7.86 -8.60 0.54
N ASP A 94 -9.05 -8.22 0.05
CA ASP A 94 -9.79 -8.95 -0.97
C ASP A 94 -10.62 -7.97 -1.79
N HIS A 95 -10.40 -7.97 -3.11
CA HIS A 95 -11.10 -7.08 -4.04
C HIS A 95 -12.46 -7.61 -4.50
N ILE A 96 -12.74 -8.91 -4.33
CA ILE A 96 -13.99 -9.53 -4.77
C ILE A 96 -15.11 -9.16 -3.79
N ASP A 97 -14.91 -9.55 -2.52
CA ASP A 97 -15.86 -9.27 -1.45
C ASP A 97 -15.65 -7.89 -0.82
N THR A 98 -14.57 -7.19 -1.22
CA THR A 98 -14.15 -5.91 -0.64
C THR A 98 -13.92 -6.05 0.87
N THR A 99 -13.09 -7.03 1.24
CA THR A 99 -12.72 -7.27 2.64
C THR A 99 -11.59 -6.33 3.04
N ILE A 100 -11.81 -5.62 4.13
CA ILE A 100 -10.88 -4.64 4.70
C ILE A 100 -10.27 -5.25 5.96
N ALA A 101 -8.94 -5.28 6.02
CA ALA A 101 -8.23 -5.50 7.28
C ALA A 101 -7.92 -4.15 7.93
N TYR A 102 -8.16 -4.03 9.22
CA TYR A 102 -7.89 -2.83 9.99
C TYR A 102 -7.21 -3.18 11.31
N ALA A 103 -6.31 -2.32 11.74
CA ALA A 103 -5.55 -2.44 12.96
C ALA A 103 -6.11 -1.51 14.04
N CYS A 104 -6.19 -2.02 15.26
CA CYS A 104 -6.40 -1.23 16.47
C CYS A 104 -5.23 -1.54 17.40
N ASP A 105 -4.33 -0.57 17.56
CA ASP A 105 -3.05 -0.78 18.24
C ASP A 105 -2.24 -1.91 17.59
N ASN A 106 -2.13 -3.07 18.24
CA ASN A 106 -1.34 -4.21 17.78
C ASN A 106 -2.20 -5.39 17.28
N MET A 107 -3.51 -5.20 17.19
CA MET A 107 -4.48 -6.23 16.83
C MET A 107 -5.05 -5.97 15.44
N ILE A 108 -5.14 -7.01 14.61
CA ILE A 108 -5.72 -6.92 13.26
C ILE A 108 -7.07 -7.63 13.22
N TYR A 109 -8.05 -6.92 12.69
CA TYR A 109 -9.42 -7.39 12.47
C TYR A 109 -9.77 -7.30 11.00
N THR A 110 -10.83 -8.00 10.60
CA THR A 110 -11.44 -7.87 9.27
C THR A 110 -12.89 -7.48 9.31
N CYS A 111 -13.32 -6.77 8.26
CA CYS A 111 -14.72 -6.49 7.99
C CYS A 111 -14.99 -6.46 6.48
N ASN A 112 -16.22 -6.81 6.10
CA ASN A 112 -16.75 -6.65 4.76
C ASN A 112 -18.25 -6.32 4.84
N HIS A 113 -18.90 -6.00 3.72
CA HIS A 113 -20.32 -5.64 3.70
C HIS A 113 -21.25 -6.76 4.19
N SER A 114 -20.87 -8.03 3.99
CA SER A 114 -21.62 -9.20 4.44
C SER A 114 -21.38 -9.57 5.92
N SER A 115 -20.38 -8.97 6.56
CA SER A 115 -20.00 -9.31 7.93
C SER A 115 -21.10 -8.84 8.87
N SER A 116 -21.77 -9.76 9.56
CA SER A 116 -22.53 -9.36 10.73
C SER A 116 -21.57 -8.83 11.80
N LYS A 117 -22.05 -8.05 12.77
CA LYS A 117 -21.20 -7.53 13.86
C LYS A 117 -20.46 -8.62 14.64
N LYS A 118 -20.92 -9.87 14.57
CA LYS A 118 -20.32 -11.05 15.20
C LYS A 118 -19.23 -11.71 14.36
N ASP A 119 -19.08 -11.34 13.09
CA ASP A 119 -18.16 -11.97 12.13
C ASP A 119 -16.83 -11.21 12.00
N GLN A 120 -16.59 -10.19 12.83
CA GLN A 120 -15.28 -9.55 12.91
C GLN A 120 -14.28 -10.54 13.49
N GLN A 121 -13.37 -11.01 12.65
CA GLN A 121 -12.37 -12.00 13.04
C GLN A 121 -11.07 -11.30 13.36
N GLN A 122 -10.54 -11.57 14.56
CA GLN A 122 -9.17 -11.26 14.88
C GLN A 122 -8.27 -12.22 14.09
N ILE A 123 -7.40 -11.67 13.24
CA ILE A 123 -6.48 -12.47 12.42
C ILE A 123 -5.15 -12.70 13.14
N SER A 124 -4.66 -11.71 13.89
CA SER A 124 -3.38 -11.84 14.60
C SER A 124 -3.22 -10.79 15.70
N GLY A 125 -2.35 -11.11 16.67
CA GLY A 125 -1.76 -10.15 17.59
C GLY A 125 -0.28 -9.96 17.25
N ILE A 126 0.15 -8.71 17.13
CA ILE A 126 1.52 -8.34 16.78
C ILE A 126 2.21 -7.78 18.05
N ASN A 127 3.53 -7.94 18.16
CA ASN A 127 4.30 -7.53 19.35
C ASN A 127 4.53 -6.01 19.48
N ASP A 128 3.90 -5.19 18.64
CA ASP A 128 4.06 -3.73 18.62
C ASP A 128 2.87 -3.08 17.92
N THR A 129 2.67 -1.78 18.16
CA THR A 129 1.62 -0.97 17.53
C THR A 129 1.81 -0.93 16.02
N ILE A 130 0.72 -1.13 15.29
CA ILE A 130 0.68 -1.12 13.83
C ILE A 130 0.37 0.30 13.36
N ILE A 131 1.21 0.85 12.47
CA ILE A 131 1.07 2.22 11.95
C ILE A 131 0.76 2.28 10.45
N LYS A 132 1.08 1.23 9.68
CA LYS A 132 0.66 1.16 8.27
C LYS A 132 0.42 -0.27 7.86
N MET A 133 -0.58 -0.46 7.00
CA MET A 133 -0.86 -1.72 6.33
C MET A 133 -1.01 -1.46 4.84
N VAL A 134 -0.36 -2.29 4.02
CA VAL A 134 -0.44 -2.24 2.56
C VAL A 134 -0.55 -3.65 2.00
N THR A 135 -1.43 -3.82 1.02
CA THR A 135 -1.65 -5.09 0.32
C THR A 135 -0.95 -5.04 -1.03
N SER A 136 -0.36 -6.16 -1.43
CA SER A 136 0.14 -6.40 -2.79
C SER A 136 -0.98 -6.26 -3.83
N PHE A 137 -0.62 -5.98 -5.08
CA PHE A 137 -1.60 -5.72 -6.15
C PHE A 137 -2.44 -6.94 -6.53
N ASP A 138 -1.95 -8.14 -6.26
CA ASP A 138 -2.68 -9.40 -6.44
C ASP A 138 -3.53 -9.83 -5.23
N TYR A 139 -3.54 -9.01 -4.17
CA TYR A 139 -4.25 -9.25 -2.92
C TYR A 139 -3.84 -10.54 -2.18
N GLN A 140 -2.66 -11.11 -2.47
CA GLN A 140 -2.20 -12.36 -1.83
C GLN A 140 -1.39 -12.10 -0.55
N THR A 141 -0.64 -11.00 -0.53
CA THR A 141 0.32 -10.68 0.52
C THR A 141 0.02 -9.32 1.15
N ILE A 142 0.18 -9.22 2.47
CA ILE A 142 0.07 -7.99 3.24
C ILE A 142 1.43 -7.68 3.85
N ALA A 143 1.78 -6.39 3.86
CA ALA A 143 2.87 -5.86 4.65
C ALA A 143 2.32 -4.93 5.74
N VAL A 144 2.84 -5.08 6.95
CA VAL A 144 2.44 -4.35 8.15
C VAL A 144 3.66 -3.67 8.75
N LEU A 145 3.65 -2.35 8.77
CA LEU A 145 4.67 -1.52 9.40
C LEU A 145 4.32 -1.31 10.88
N LYS A 146 5.28 -1.61 11.74
CA LYS A 146 5.18 -1.42 13.19
C LYS A 146 5.81 -0.09 13.61
N GLN A 147 5.43 0.40 14.79
CA GLN A 147 5.94 1.63 15.39
C GLN A 147 7.47 1.61 15.55
N ASN A 148 8.05 0.45 15.87
CA ASN A 148 9.49 0.25 15.98
C ASN A 148 10.25 0.27 14.63
N GLY A 149 9.53 0.32 13.50
CA GLY A 149 10.10 0.32 12.14
C GLY A 149 10.28 -1.06 11.51
N ASP A 150 9.96 -2.15 12.21
CA ASP A 150 9.94 -3.49 11.62
C ASP A 150 8.78 -3.64 10.63
N VAL A 151 9.00 -4.40 9.56
CA VAL A 151 7.97 -4.72 8.57
C VAL A 151 7.63 -6.20 8.65
N LEU A 152 6.40 -6.52 9.03
CA LEU A 152 5.87 -7.88 8.97
C LEU A 152 5.29 -8.14 7.57
N ILE A 153 5.67 -9.24 6.95
CA ILE A 153 5.16 -9.67 5.64
C ILE A 153 4.54 -11.05 5.79
N GLY A 154 3.33 -11.23 5.26
CA GLY A 154 2.66 -12.53 5.27
C GLY A 154 1.51 -12.59 4.27
N SER A 155 0.90 -13.77 4.16
CA SER A 155 -0.33 -13.94 3.40
C SER A 155 -1.47 -13.07 3.96
N LYS A 156 -2.58 -12.97 3.23
CA LYS A 156 -3.78 -12.25 3.68
C LYS A 156 -4.31 -12.69 5.06
N SER A 157 -4.12 -13.95 5.43
CA SER A 157 -4.50 -14.53 6.73
C SER A 157 -3.40 -14.39 7.79
N LEU A 158 -2.26 -13.80 7.44
CA LEU A 158 -1.05 -13.72 8.27
C LEU A 158 -0.69 -15.08 8.89
N THR A 159 -0.90 -16.16 8.16
CA THR A 159 -0.50 -17.51 8.56
C THR A 159 0.99 -17.68 8.28
N HIS A 160 1.80 -17.84 9.32
CA HIS A 160 3.26 -17.93 9.24
C HIS A 160 3.94 -16.70 8.60
N PRO A 161 3.69 -15.48 9.12
CA PRO A 161 4.32 -14.28 8.59
C PRO A 161 5.79 -14.24 9.03
N PHE A 162 6.63 -13.56 8.24
CA PHE A 162 8.01 -13.28 8.62
C PHE A 162 8.22 -11.78 8.81
N THR A 163 9.05 -11.42 9.78
CA THR A 163 9.41 -10.02 10.04
C THR A 163 10.71 -9.69 9.32
N LEU A 164 10.68 -8.69 8.45
CA LEU A 164 11.88 -8.00 8.00
C LEU A 164 12.30 -7.01 9.07
N LYS A 165 13.49 -7.26 9.63
CA LYS A 165 14.15 -6.37 10.56
C LYS A 165 15.18 -5.55 9.80
N PHE A 166 15.18 -4.26 10.10
CA PHE A 166 16.20 -3.36 9.58
C PHE A 166 17.24 -3.09 10.66
N ASN A 167 18.51 -3.37 10.37
CA ASN A 167 19.61 -3.12 11.31
C ASN A 167 20.05 -1.66 11.19
N GLY A 168 19.28 -0.76 11.82
CA GLY A 168 19.70 0.63 12.00
C GLY A 168 20.59 0.71 13.24
N ASN A 169 21.88 1.01 13.07
CA ASN A 169 22.83 1.15 14.18
C ASN A 169 22.45 2.22 15.23
N ASN A 170 21.37 2.99 15.00
CA ASN A 170 20.92 4.06 15.88
C ASN A 170 19.39 4.01 16.08
N GLU A 171 18.94 4.08 17.34
CA GLU A 171 17.53 4.14 17.75
C GLU A 171 16.72 5.30 17.11
N LYS A 172 17.41 6.28 16.53
CA LYS A 172 16.81 7.46 15.88
C LYS A 172 16.39 7.23 14.43
N THR A 173 16.78 6.12 13.80
CA THR A 173 16.46 5.84 12.40
C THR A 173 15.44 4.71 12.30
N ARG A 174 14.23 5.01 11.82
CA ARG A 174 13.17 4.01 11.63
C ARG A 174 12.50 4.17 10.28
N ILE A 175 11.91 3.07 9.80
CA ILE A 175 11.01 3.12 8.64
C ILE A 175 9.75 3.89 9.07
N THR A 176 9.42 4.92 8.30
CA THR A 176 8.27 5.79 8.53
C THR A 176 7.15 5.53 7.55
N ASP A 177 7.47 4.97 6.38
CA ASP A 177 6.46 4.64 5.39
C ASP A 177 6.85 3.44 4.52
N ILE A 178 5.86 2.75 3.95
CA ILE A 178 6.04 1.62 3.03
C ILE A 178 5.04 1.64 1.87
N ALA A 179 5.45 1.12 0.71
CA ALA A 179 4.60 0.87 -0.45
C ALA A 179 5.08 -0.37 -1.23
N TRP A 180 4.15 -1.11 -1.82
CA TRP A 180 4.49 -2.22 -2.71
C TRP A 180 4.99 -1.72 -4.07
N CYS A 181 6.05 -2.32 -4.59
CA CYS A 181 6.55 -2.19 -5.95
C CYS A 181 6.28 -3.52 -6.67
N GLY A 182 5.18 -3.58 -7.43
CA GLY A 182 4.62 -4.85 -7.91
C GLY A 182 4.19 -5.75 -6.74
N ASN A 183 4.42 -7.06 -6.86
CA ASN A 183 4.02 -8.06 -5.84
C ASN A 183 5.19 -8.63 -5.03
N GLU A 184 6.44 -8.28 -5.36
CA GLU A 184 7.63 -8.98 -4.84
C GLU A 184 8.54 -8.11 -3.98
N ALA A 185 8.42 -6.78 -4.07
CA ALA A 185 9.29 -5.85 -3.37
C ALA A 185 8.49 -4.77 -2.66
N ILE A 186 9.01 -4.30 -1.53
CA ILE A 186 8.47 -3.16 -0.80
C ILE A 186 9.50 -2.04 -0.84
N ILE A 187 9.08 -0.84 -1.20
CA ILE A 187 9.85 0.38 -1.01
C ILE A 187 9.50 0.94 0.36
N ALA A 188 10.51 1.22 1.18
CA ALA A 188 10.35 1.78 2.51
C ALA A 188 11.07 3.14 2.60
N ILE A 189 10.41 4.14 3.18
CA ILE A 189 11.06 5.40 3.56
C ILE A 189 11.62 5.25 4.96
N ARG A 190 12.90 5.55 5.13
CA ARG A 190 13.56 5.69 6.42
C ARG A 190 13.93 7.15 6.65
N SER A 191 13.54 7.70 7.78
CA SER A 191 14.04 9.01 8.22
C SER A 191 15.36 8.80 8.98
N THR A 192 16.46 9.41 8.52
CA THR A 192 17.81 9.17 9.04
C THR A 192 18.37 10.28 9.94
N SER A 193 17.70 11.42 10.02
CA SER A 193 17.81 12.51 11.00
C SER A 193 16.85 13.61 10.54
N THR A 194 16.82 14.78 11.19
CA THR A 194 15.88 15.90 10.91
C THR A 194 15.89 16.45 9.48
N THR A 195 16.76 15.99 8.58
CA THR A 195 16.91 16.58 7.25
C THR A 195 16.81 15.62 6.06
N TRP A 196 17.05 14.30 6.21
CA TRP A 196 17.17 13.40 5.04
C TRP A 196 16.27 12.17 5.13
N TYR A 197 15.87 11.68 3.95
CA TYR A 197 15.06 10.48 3.76
C TYR A 197 15.77 9.50 2.84
N ASP A 198 15.76 8.23 3.24
CA ASP A 198 16.38 7.15 2.49
C ASP A 198 15.28 6.21 1.99
N LEU A 199 15.31 5.87 0.70
CA LEU A 199 14.48 4.79 0.17
C LEU A 199 15.23 3.47 0.27
N LEU A 200 14.59 2.49 0.91
CA LEU A 200 15.10 1.15 1.06
C LEU A 200 14.25 0.20 0.21
N ILE A 201 14.90 -0.62 -0.60
CA ILE A 201 14.24 -1.73 -1.29
C ILE A 201 14.28 -2.95 -0.38
N LEU A 202 13.11 -3.34 0.12
CA LEU A 202 12.93 -4.54 0.92
C LEU A 202 12.55 -5.70 0.00
N ASP A 203 13.57 -6.45 -0.43
CA ASP A 203 13.39 -7.68 -1.19
C ASP A 203 13.69 -8.88 -0.26
N SER A 204 12.70 -9.74 -0.07
CA SER A 204 12.84 -10.94 0.76
C SER A 204 13.92 -11.89 0.24
N ASN A 205 14.24 -11.86 -1.06
CA ASN A 205 15.32 -12.64 -1.67
C ASN A 205 16.71 -12.05 -1.37
N LYS A 206 16.80 -10.76 -1.03
CA LYS A 206 18.04 -10.06 -0.62
C LYS A 206 18.14 -9.92 0.91
N SER A 207 17.54 -10.85 1.65
CA SER A 207 17.52 -10.84 3.12
C SER A 207 18.13 -12.11 3.71
N LYS A 208 18.78 -12.01 4.87
CA LYS A 208 19.35 -13.14 5.62
C LYS A 208 18.36 -13.60 6.67
N ALA A 209 18.06 -14.89 6.74
CA ALA A 209 17.31 -15.41 7.88
C ALA A 209 18.14 -15.26 9.17
N ILE A 210 17.56 -14.62 10.20
CA ILE A 210 18.11 -14.54 11.56
C ILE A 210 17.45 -15.63 12.42
N THR A 211 16.12 -15.75 12.30
CA THR A 211 15.31 -16.78 12.96
C THR A 211 14.31 -17.37 11.94
N PRO A 212 13.58 -18.45 12.25
CA PRO A 212 12.54 -18.97 11.37
C PRO A 212 11.46 -17.93 10.97
N THR A 213 11.28 -16.90 11.80
CA THR A 213 10.24 -15.87 11.65
C THR A 213 10.82 -14.47 11.44
N SER A 214 12.13 -14.31 11.32
CA SER A 214 12.75 -13.00 11.11
C SER A 214 13.93 -13.03 10.15
N ARG A 215 14.01 -12.01 9.31
CA ARG A 215 15.06 -11.83 8.32
C ARG A 215 15.64 -10.42 8.43
N GLU A 216 16.94 -10.31 8.18
CA GLU A 216 17.69 -9.05 8.14
C GLU A 216 17.90 -8.62 6.70
N ILE A 217 17.67 -7.34 6.39
CA ILE A 217 18.00 -6.79 5.08
C ILE A 217 19.51 -6.57 5.02
N ILE A 218 20.18 -7.25 4.07
CA ILE A 218 21.66 -7.23 3.96
C ILE A 218 22.13 -6.10 3.06
N THR A 219 21.38 -5.80 2.01
CA THR A 219 21.71 -4.76 1.03
C THR A 219 20.45 -4.02 0.64
N SER A 220 20.39 -2.73 0.92
CA SER A 220 19.40 -1.83 0.33
C SER A 220 20.11 -0.97 -0.71
N ASP A 221 19.72 -1.10 -1.97
CA ASP A 221 19.94 -0.01 -2.92
C ASP A 221 19.24 1.21 -2.32
N THR A 222 20.02 2.24 -1.99
CA THR A 222 19.55 3.38 -1.20
C THR A 222 19.58 4.65 -2.04
N LEU A 223 18.41 5.29 -2.17
CA LEU A 223 18.30 6.62 -2.75
C LEU A 223 18.11 7.64 -1.63
N TYR A 224 18.81 8.77 -1.74
CA TYR A 224 18.79 9.83 -0.73
C TYR A 224 17.99 11.03 -1.20
N TYR A 225 17.13 11.54 -0.34
CA TYR A 225 16.32 12.73 -0.58
C TYR A 225 16.54 13.75 0.54
N THR A 226 16.59 15.03 0.16
CA THR A 226 16.77 16.16 1.09
C THR A 226 15.45 16.77 1.55
N THR A 227 14.33 16.33 0.99
CA THR A 227 12.97 16.77 1.35
C THR A 227 12.08 15.57 1.63
N TYR A 228 10.92 15.82 2.23
CA TYR A 228 9.92 14.78 2.48
C TYR A 228 9.55 14.05 1.19
N VAL A 229 9.33 12.74 1.32
CA VAL A 229 9.05 11.85 0.19
C VAL A 229 7.67 11.20 0.39
N TRP A 230 6.89 11.13 -0.68
CA TRP A 230 5.63 10.40 -0.74
C TRP A 230 5.75 9.21 -1.69
N LEU A 231 5.22 8.07 -1.27
CA LEU A 231 5.16 6.85 -2.10
C LEU A 231 3.76 6.65 -2.64
N PHE A 232 3.65 6.53 -3.96
CA PHE A 232 2.42 6.20 -4.67
C PHE A 232 2.59 4.83 -5.34
N PRO A 233 2.04 3.75 -4.78
CA PRO A 233 2.14 2.44 -5.39
C PRO A 233 1.36 2.41 -6.72
N GLU A 234 1.97 1.83 -7.75
CA GLU A 234 1.39 1.58 -9.07
C GLU A 234 1.56 0.10 -9.44
N LEU A 235 0.78 -0.39 -10.40
CA LEU A 235 0.70 -1.81 -10.74
C LEU A 235 2.08 -2.42 -11.08
N ASP A 236 2.96 -1.63 -11.69
CA ASP A 236 4.28 -2.01 -12.16
C ASP A 236 5.43 -1.30 -11.43
N GLY A 237 5.16 -0.51 -10.37
CA GLY A 237 6.19 0.26 -9.70
C GLY A 237 5.71 1.11 -8.53
N VAL A 238 6.52 2.09 -8.14
CA VAL A 238 6.19 3.11 -7.15
C VAL A 238 6.61 4.44 -7.70
N ARG A 239 5.67 5.38 -7.78
CA ARG A 239 5.98 6.78 -8.03
C ARG A 239 6.37 7.45 -6.75
N ILE A 240 7.48 8.15 -6.81
CA ILE A 240 8.13 8.82 -5.70
C ILE A 240 8.01 10.31 -5.96
N LEU A 241 7.25 10.99 -5.13
CA LEU A 241 7.19 12.46 -5.13
C LEU A 241 8.06 12.98 -4.00
N SER A 242 8.91 13.93 -4.34
CA SER A 242 9.73 14.73 -3.42
C SER A 242 9.34 16.20 -3.62
N GLY A 243 9.85 17.12 -2.79
CA GLY A 243 9.60 18.55 -2.96
C GLY A 243 10.12 19.12 -4.29
N ASP A 244 11.04 18.42 -4.94
CA ASP A 244 11.78 18.85 -6.13
C ASP A 244 11.68 17.89 -7.33
N THR A 245 11.25 16.65 -7.11
CA THR A 245 11.31 15.60 -8.13
C THR A 245 10.07 14.72 -8.10
N LEU A 246 9.69 14.26 -9.29
CA LEU A 246 8.71 13.19 -9.49
C LEU A 246 9.42 12.08 -10.26
N GLN A 247 9.69 10.96 -9.60
CA GLN A 247 10.40 9.82 -10.17
C GLN A 247 9.51 8.60 -10.19
N PHE A 248 9.71 7.71 -11.16
CA PHE A 248 9.03 6.43 -11.22
C PHE A 248 10.06 5.32 -10.98
N PHE A 249 9.87 4.55 -9.91
CA PHE A 249 10.71 3.43 -9.56
C PHE A 249 10.00 2.13 -9.96
N GLN A 250 10.54 1.46 -10.97
CA GLN A 250 10.00 0.21 -11.49
C GLN A 250 10.99 -0.92 -11.27
N ARG A 251 10.48 -2.05 -10.77
CA ARG A 251 11.24 -3.31 -10.83
C ARG A 251 11.16 -3.83 -12.25
N VAL A 252 12.30 -3.88 -12.93
CA VAL A 252 12.39 -4.46 -14.28
C VAL A 252 12.13 -5.97 -14.17
N PRO A 253 11.14 -6.53 -14.89
CA PRO A 253 10.90 -7.97 -14.91
C PRO A 253 12.16 -8.73 -15.30
N LYS A 254 12.37 -9.92 -14.71
CA LYS A 254 13.59 -10.69 -14.91
C LYS A 254 13.76 -11.08 -16.38
N GLU A 255 12.67 -11.37 -17.07
CA GLU A 255 12.65 -11.69 -18.49
C GLU A 255 13.18 -10.53 -19.33
N LEU A 256 12.77 -9.30 -19.00
CA LEU A 256 13.21 -8.10 -19.69
C LEU A 256 14.67 -7.78 -19.35
N TYR A 257 15.05 -7.91 -18.07
CA TYR A 257 16.43 -7.78 -17.64
C TYR A 257 17.33 -8.80 -18.35
N ASN A 258 16.90 -10.05 -18.43
CA ASN A 258 17.60 -11.11 -19.15
C ASN A 258 17.75 -10.82 -20.64
N VAL A 259 16.86 -10.06 -21.28
CA VAL A 259 17.03 -9.71 -22.70
C VAL A 259 17.87 -8.45 -22.88
N LEU A 260 17.66 -7.44 -22.03
CA LEU A 260 18.21 -6.08 -22.20
C LEU A 260 19.49 -5.82 -21.40
N GLN A 261 19.88 -6.70 -20.47
CA GLN A 261 21.12 -6.54 -19.74
C GLN A 261 22.31 -6.54 -20.71
N VAL A 262 23.31 -5.74 -20.37
CA VAL A 262 24.56 -5.66 -21.12
C VAL A 262 25.21 -7.05 -21.13
N ILE A 263 25.50 -7.57 -22.34
CA ILE A 263 26.14 -8.88 -22.55
C ILE A 263 25.25 -10.04 -22.07
N SER A 264 23.95 -9.98 -22.35
CA SER A 264 23.12 -11.17 -22.13
C SER A 264 23.31 -12.24 -23.22
N GLU A 265 23.43 -13.50 -22.79
CA GLU A 265 23.50 -14.66 -23.67
C GLU A 265 22.15 -15.37 -23.87
N GLU A 266 21.11 -14.90 -23.19
CA GLU A 266 19.76 -15.48 -23.25
C GLU A 266 19.22 -15.45 -24.69
N PRO A 267 18.46 -16.47 -25.14
CA PRO A 267 17.99 -16.55 -26.53
C PRO A 267 17.25 -15.29 -27.01
N GLY A 268 16.48 -14.67 -26.12
CA GLY A 268 15.78 -13.42 -26.41
C GLY A 268 16.72 -12.23 -26.68
N ALA A 269 17.87 -12.16 -25.99
CA ALA A 269 18.88 -11.14 -26.22
C ALA A 269 19.56 -11.30 -27.57
N GLN A 270 19.87 -12.54 -27.96
CA GLN A 270 20.44 -12.84 -29.27
C GLN A 270 19.51 -12.42 -30.42
N LEU A 271 18.21 -12.73 -30.30
CA LEU A 271 17.19 -12.31 -31.25
C LEU A 271 17.04 -10.79 -31.32
N TYR A 272 17.03 -10.12 -30.17
CA TYR A 272 16.95 -8.66 -30.08
C TYR A 272 18.15 -7.98 -30.75
N ASN A 273 19.36 -8.47 -30.47
CA ASN A 273 20.59 -8.00 -31.11
C ASN A 273 20.59 -8.23 -32.62
N ALA A 274 20.12 -9.39 -33.09
CA ALA A 274 19.97 -9.68 -34.51
C ALA A 274 19.00 -8.69 -35.19
N TYR A 275 17.86 -8.39 -34.55
CA TYR A 275 16.89 -7.41 -35.06
C TYR A 275 17.45 -5.99 -35.15
N ILE A 276 18.16 -5.51 -34.11
CA ILE A 276 18.78 -4.18 -34.13
C ILE A 276 19.81 -4.08 -35.27
N ASN A 277 20.64 -5.10 -35.46
CA ASN A 277 21.69 -5.10 -36.48
C ASN A 277 21.15 -5.24 -37.92
N TYR A 278 19.89 -5.64 -38.09
CA TYR A 278 19.24 -5.78 -39.41
C TYR A 278 18.48 -4.53 -39.86
N LYS A 279 18.35 -3.51 -38.99
CA LYS A 279 17.74 -2.20 -39.30
C LYS A 279 18.79 -1.20 -39.75
#